data_AF-A0A7X1ZLM6-F1
#
_entry.id   AF-A0A7X1ZLM6-F1
#
_cell.length_a   1.000
_cell.length_b   1.000
_cell.length_c   1.000
_cell.angle_alpha   90.00
_cell.angle_beta   90.00
_cell.angle_gamma   90.00
#
_symmetry.space_group_name_H-M   'P 1'
#
loop_
_entity.id
_entity.type
_entity.pdbx_description
1 polymer ?
#
loop_
_entity_poly.entity_id
_entity_poly.type
_entity_poly.pdbx_seq_one_letter_code
_entity_poly.pdbx_strand_id
1 'polypeptide(L)'
;MIKCERVRFSKKTVTTINQINKIKDIKVASTRKVKKKNPEIVFRDGKPVAVILNIEEYQEILEQLEDIEDLKVLEKMRKKPVKFRRLEEFLKEYSPSV
;
A
#
# COMPACT_ATOMS: atom_id res chain seq x y z
N MET A 1 -36.43 -14.58 21.71
CA MET A 1 -36.54 -13.58 20.61
C MET A 1 -35.54 -12.46 20.87
N ILE A 2 -34.42 -12.43 20.16
CA ILE A 2 -33.43 -11.35 20.29
C ILE A 2 -33.83 -10.24 19.30
N LYS A 3 -34.24 -9.07 19.81
CA LYS A 3 -34.51 -7.89 18.99
C LYS A 3 -33.18 -7.35 18.46
N CYS A 4 -32.99 -7.44 17.14
CA CYS A 4 -31.85 -6.83 16.47
C CYS A 4 -32.18 -5.36 16.19
N GLU A 5 -31.54 -4.45 16.92
CA GLU A 5 -31.76 -3.02 16.79
C GLU A 5 -30.94 -2.48 15.61
N ARG A 6 -31.66 -1.97 14.60
CA ARG A 6 -31.10 -1.51 13.32
C ARG A 6 -30.40 -0.16 13.52
N VAL A 7 -29.07 -0.17 13.66
CA VAL A 7 -28.24 1.03 13.74
C VAL A 7 -28.40 1.86 12.47
N ARG A 8 -29.02 3.05 12.58
CA ARG A 8 -29.15 4.01 11.48
C ARG A 8 -27.82 4.74 11.31
N PHE A 9 -27.01 4.31 10.35
CA PHE A 9 -25.86 5.10 9.89
C PHE A 9 -26.36 6.43 9.30
N SER A 10 -25.93 7.53 9.91
CA SER A 10 -26.21 8.89 9.49
C SER A 10 -25.73 9.11 8.06
N LYS A 11 -26.62 9.55 7.16
CA LYS A 11 -26.31 9.88 5.76
C LYS A 11 -25.19 10.94 5.59
N LYS A 12 -24.74 11.58 6.68
CA LYS A 12 -23.64 12.57 6.67
C LYS A 12 -22.24 11.95 6.58
N THR A 13 -22.06 10.69 6.98
CA THR A 13 -20.72 10.04 6.93
C THR A 13 -20.39 9.45 5.56
N VAL A 14 -21.39 9.30 4.68
CA VAL A 14 -21.22 8.70 3.34
C VAL A 14 -20.62 9.70 2.34
N THR A 15 -20.83 11.00 2.52
CA THR A 15 -20.40 12.02 1.55
C THR A 15 -18.90 12.32 1.65
N THR A 16 -18.31 12.24 2.84
CA THR A 16 -16.90 12.59 3.06
C THR A 16 -15.93 11.56 2.48
N ILE A 17 -16.33 10.29 2.42
CA ILE A 17 -15.49 9.22 1.84
C ILE A 17 -15.30 9.43 0.33
N ASN A 18 -16.28 10.01 -0.37
CA ASN A 18 -16.21 10.23 -1.82
C ASN A 18 -15.27 11.38 -2.25
N GLN A 19 -14.96 12.33 -1.36
CA GLN A 19 -14.07 13.44 -1.70
C GLN A 19 -12.59 13.04 -1.68
N ILE A 20 -12.21 12.05 -0.86
CA ILE A 20 -10.82 11.60 -0.70
C ILE A 20 -10.34 10.78 -1.90
N ASN A 21 -11.26 10.14 -2.65
CA ASN A 21 -10.90 9.31 -3.80
C ASN A 21 -10.54 10.10 -5.06
N LYS A 22 -10.97 11.36 -5.18
CA LYS A 22 -10.80 12.18 -6.40
C LYS A 22 -9.35 12.64 -6.66
N ILE A 23 -8.48 12.55 -5.65
CA ILE A 23 -7.08 12.99 -5.72
C ILE A 23 -6.15 11.82 -6.14
N LYS A 24 -6.59 10.56 -6.01
CA LYS A 24 -5.76 9.37 -6.25
C LYS A 24 -5.60 9.01 -7.74
N ASP A 25 -6.45 9.56 -8.62
CA ASP A 25 -6.54 9.15 -10.02
C ASP A 25 -5.44 9.76 -10.93
N ILE A 26 -4.64 10.72 -10.46
CA ILE A 26 -3.74 11.51 -11.32
C ILE A 26 -2.30 10.96 -11.39
N LYS A 27 -1.88 10.01 -10.55
CA LYS A 27 -0.45 9.66 -10.41
C LYS A 27 -0.09 8.18 -10.34
N VAL A 28 -0.87 7.27 -10.94
CA VAL A 28 -0.46 5.87 -11.06
C VAL A 28 -0.43 5.47 -12.54
N ALA A 29 0.73 5.68 -13.17
CA ALA A 29 1.00 5.37 -14.58
C ALA A 29 1.43 3.89 -14.78
N SER A 30 0.82 2.95 -14.07
CA SER A 30 0.98 1.51 -14.29
C SER A 30 -0.33 0.81 -13.94
N THR A 31 -1.30 0.86 -14.86
CA THR A 31 -2.67 0.42 -14.59
C THR A 31 -2.88 -1.04 -14.99
N ARG A 32 -2.66 -2.00 -14.08
CA ARG A 32 -3.49 -3.21 -14.07
C ARG A 32 -4.71 -2.92 -13.20
N LYS A 33 -5.84 -2.62 -13.85
CA LYS A 33 -7.13 -2.45 -13.16
C LYS A 33 -7.63 -3.83 -12.72
N VAL A 34 -7.12 -4.34 -11.61
CA VAL A 34 -7.73 -5.47 -10.92
C VAL A 34 -9.10 -4.99 -10.45
N LYS A 35 -10.16 -5.68 -10.88
CA LYS A 35 -11.52 -5.40 -10.41
C LYS A 35 -11.54 -5.63 -8.91
N LYS A 36 -11.42 -4.56 -8.11
CA LYS A 36 -11.47 -4.63 -6.65
C LYS A 36 -12.76 -5.29 -6.22
N LYS A 37 -12.67 -6.54 -5.76
CA LYS A 37 -13.80 -7.21 -5.10
C LYS A 37 -13.97 -6.57 -3.74
N ASN A 38 -15.21 -6.48 -3.27
CA ASN A 38 -15.45 -6.05 -1.90
C ASN A 38 -14.85 -7.11 -0.98
N PRO A 39 -13.95 -6.76 -0.06
CA PRO A 39 -13.33 -7.74 0.83
C PRO A 39 -14.37 -8.31 1.79
N GLU A 40 -14.29 -9.60 2.07
CA GLU A 40 -15.17 -10.25 3.03
C GLU A 40 -14.62 -10.09 4.45
N ILE A 41 -15.48 -9.74 5.41
CA ILE A 41 -15.07 -9.47 6.80
C ILE A 41 -15.65 -10.55 7.70
N VAL A 42 -14.79 -11.17 8.52
CA VAL A 42 -15.16 -12.20 9.49
C VAL A 42 -15.41 -11.56 10.85
N PHE A 43 -16.58 -11.85 11.43
CA PHE A 43 -17.00 -11.36 12.74
C PHE A 43 -16.97 -12.48 13.79
N ARG A 44 -16.53 -12.16 15.01
CA ARG A 44 -16.63 -13.00 16.21
C ARG A 44 -17.16 -12.14 17.36
N ASP A 45 -18.16 -12.63 18.09
CA ASP A 45 -18.81 -11.90 19.20
C ASP A 45 -19.31 -10.50 18.81
N GLY A 46 -19.78 -10.36 17.57
CA GLY A 46 -20.26 -9.08 17.01
C GLY A 46 -19.13 -8.09 16.67
N LYS A 47 -17.86 -8.47 16.78
CA LYS A 47 -16.69 -7.63 16.44
C LYS A 47 -16.00 -8.16 15.19
N PRO A 48 -15.54 -7.29 14.26
CA PRO A 48 -14.73 -7.72 13.13
C PRO A 48 -13.36 -8.19 13.63
N VAL A 49 -12.93 -9.38 13.22
CA VAL A 49 -11.66 -9.99 13.67
C VAL A 49 -10.70 -10.23 12.51
N ALA A 50 -11.20 -10.55 11.33
CA ALA A 50 -10.36 -10.83 10.17
C ALA A 50 -10.99 -10.35 8.87
N VAL A 51 -10.17 -10.23 7.83
CA VAL A 51 -10.58 -9.90 6.47
C VAL A 51 -10.05 -11.00 5.55
N ILE A 52 -10.90 -11.51 4.68
CA ILE A 52 -10.52 -12.48 3.65
C ILE A 52 -10.15 -11.69 2.40
N LEU A 53 -8.90 -11.88 1.95
CA LEU A 53 -8.33 -11.23 0.77
C LEU A 53 -7.86 -12.29 -0.22
N ASN A 54 -7.86 -11.94 -1.51
CA ASN A 54 -7.19 -12.78 -2.51
C ASN A 54 -5.69 -12.72 -2.26
N ILE A 55 -4.98 -13.82 -2.53
CA ILE A 55 -3.53 -13.88 -2.30
C ILE A 55 -2.77 -12.84 -3.12
N GLU A 56 -3.21 -12.59 -4.36
CA GLU A 56 -2.63 -11.58 -5.25
C GLU A 56 -2.79 -10.16 -4.68
N GLU A 57 -3.96 -9.84 -4.14
CA GLU A 57 -4.24 -8.52 -3.53
C GLU A 57 -3.42 -8.34 -2.25
N TYR A 58 -3.25 -9.39 -1.46
CA TYR A 58 -2.39 -9.35 -0.28
C TYR A 58 -0.93 -9.09 -0.64
N GLN A 59 -0.40 -9.77 -1.66
CA GLN A 59 0.96 -9.57 -2.15
C GLN A 59 1.17 -8.14 -2.68
N GLU A 60 0.24 -7.62 -3.47
CA GLU A 60 0.33 -6.26 -3.99
C GLU A 60 0.35 -5.20 -2.87
N ILE A 61 -0.40 -5.42 -1.78
CA ILE A 61 -0.37 -4.53 -0.62
C ILE A 61 1.00 -4.58 0.08
N LEU A 62 1.64 -5.75 0.16
CA LEU A 62 2.98 -5.87 0.74
C LEU A 62 4.02 -5.14 -0.11
N GLU A 63 4.00 -5.33 -1.43
CA GLU A 63 4.90 -4.64 -2.37
C GLU A 63 4.77 -3.10 -2.23
N GLN A 64 3.54 -2.59 -2.17
CA GLN A 64 3.30 -1.15 -1.97
C GLN A 64 3.82 -0.63 -0.64
N LEU A 65 3.80 -1.44 0.43
CA LEU A 65 4.37 -1.04 1.72
C LEU A 65 5.89 -0.92 1.63
N GLU A 66 6.55 -1.88 0.98
CA GLU A 66 8.00 -1.87 0.76
C GLU A 66 8.42 -0.69 -0.13
N ASP A 67 7.70 -0.44 -1.23
CA ASP A 67 7.94 0.72 -2.12
C ASP A 67 7.94 2.05 -1.34
N ILE A 68 7.01 2.22 -0.39
CA ILE A 68 6.92 3.43 0.43
C ILE A 68 8.14 3.57 1.36
N GLU A 69 8.65 2.46 1.88
CA GLU A 69 9.85 2.46 2.72
C GLU A 69 11.10 2.77 1.90
N ASP A 70 11.23 2.20 0.71
CA ASP A 70 12.32 2.46 -0.22
C ASP A 70 12.37 3.93 -0.65
N LEU A 71 11.21 4.53 -0.93
CA LEU A 71 11.13 5.97 -1.23
C LEU A 71 11.67 6.82 -0.08
N LYS A 72 11.35 6.47 1.18
CA LYS A 72 11.88 7.18 2.36
C LYS A 72 13.40 7.01 2.47
N VAL A 73 13.93 5.85 2.11
CA VAL A 73 15.39 5.60 2.09
C VAL A 73 16.05 6.48 1.02
N LEU A 74 15.50 6.53 -0.19
CA LEU A 74 16.00 7.40 -1.26
C LEU A 74 15.97 8.89 -0.88
N GLU A 75 14.90 9.35 -0.24
CA GLU A 75 14.82 10.71 0.28
C GLU A 75 15.91 11.00 1.32
N LYS A 76 16.20 10.04 2.23
CA LYS A 76 17.29 10.17 3.19
C LYS A 76 18.66 10.24 2.50
N MET A 77 18.88 9.42 1.46
CA MET A 77 20.13 9.45 0.68
C MET A 77 20.29 10.79 -0.06
N ARG A 78 19.22 11.33 -0.66
CA ARG A 78 19.23 12.61 -1.37
C ARG A 78 19.53 13.82 -0.48
N LYS A 79 19.33 13.73 0.85
CA LYS A 79 19.66 14.81 1.79
C LYS A 79 21.16 15.05 1.94
N LYS A 80 22.01 14.07 1.58
CA LYS A 80 23.46 14.20 1.63
C LYS A 80 24.01 14.17 0.21
N PRO A 81 25.08 14.92 -0.11
CA PRO A 81 25.74 14.79 -1.40
C PRO A 81 26.30 13.37 -1.51
N VAL A 82 25.71 12.58 -2.40
CA VAL A 82 26.18 11.22 -2.68
C VAL A 82 27.41 11.34 -3.56
N LYS A 83 28.54 10.79 -3.10
CA LYS A 83 29.74 10.68 -3.93
C LYS A 83 29.58 9.49 -4.86
N PHE A 84 29.37 9.76 -6.14
CA PHE A 84 29.42 8.74 -7.17
C PHE A 84 30.89 8.42 -7.49
N ARG A 85 31.26 7.16 -7.39
CA ARG A 85 32.55 6.66 -7.89
C ARG A 85 32.36 6.11 -9.29
N ARG A 86 33.42 6.15 -10.11
CA ARG A 86 33.36 5.58 -11.46
C ARG A 86 33.31 4.06 -11.39
N LEU A 87 32.59 3.43 -12.31
CA LEU A 87 32.45 1.97 -12.33
C LEU A 87 33.82 1.29 -12.46
N GLU A 88 34.72 1.86 -13.25
CA GLU A 88 36.08 1.34 -13.46
C GLU A 88 36.92 1.38 -12.17
N GLU A 89 36.66 2.34 -11.29
CA GLU A 89 37.32 2.46 -9.99
C GLU A 89 36.80 1.40 -9.01
N PHE A 90 35.49 1.16 -9.01
CA PHE A 90 34.87 0.09 -8.22
C PHE A 90 35.35 -1.31 -8.63
N LEU A 91 35.41 -1.59 -9.94
CA LEU A 91 35.85 -2.89 -10.46
C LEU A 91 37.34 -3.18 -10.21
N LYS A 92 38.17 -2.15 -10.06
CA LYS A 92 39.57 -2.32 -9.63
C LYS A 92 39.69 -2.70 -8.16
N GLU A 93 38.82 -2.16 -7.31
CA GLU A 93 38.77 -2.46 -5.87
C GLU A 93 38.14 -3.84 -5.60
N TYR A 94 37.09 -4.17 -6.36
CA TYR A 94 36.39 -5.45 -6.29
C TYR A 94 36.77 -6.31 -7.50
N SER A 95 37.87 -7.05 -7.37
CA SER A 95 38.18 -8.19 -8.26
C SER A 95 37.60 -9.46 -7.64
N PRO A 96 36.36 -9.86 -7.98
CA PRO A 96 35.80 -11.09 -7.46
C PRO A 96 36.63 -12.25 -7.99
N SER A 97 37.35 -12.91 -7.07
CA SER A 97 37.98 -14.20 -7.33
C SER A 97 36.89 -15.25 -7.22
N VAL A 98 36.01 -15.30 -8.21
CA VAL A 98 34.97 -16.34 -8.34
C VAL A 98 35.26 -17.21 -9.54
#